data_AF-A0A9D7JVW4-F1
#
_entry.id   AF-A0A9D7JVW4-F1
#
_cell.length_a   1.000
_cell.length_b   1.000
_cell.length_c   1.000
_cell.angle_alpha   90.00
_cell.angle_beta   90.00
_cell.angle_gamma   90.00
#
_symmetry.space_group_name_H-M   'P 1'
#
loop_
_entity.id
_entity.type
_entity.pdbx_description
1 polymer ?
#
loop_
_entity_poly.entity_id
_entity_poly.type
_entity_poly.pdbx_seq_one_letter_code
_entity_poly.pdbx_strand_id
1 'polypeptide(L)'
;MNATGAWGFTNSILFYKPISSGGNAPPPPGTASNITKLEYYIDIDPGFGRATNLSITPGTDLANVIIPINPGPLAEGVHTFM
;
A
#
# COMPACT_ATOMS: atom_id res chain seq x y z
N MET A 1 -16.52 18.21 9.29
CA MET A 1 -17.97 18.46 9.36
C MET A 1 -18.21 19.88 8.86
N ASN A 2 -19.09 20.07 7.87
CA ASN A 2 -19.55 21.41 7.49
C ASN A 2 -21.06 21.53 7.80
N ALA A 3 -21.61 22.73 7.58
CA ALA A 3 -22.95 23.13 8.01
C ALA A 3 -24.13 22.33 7.40
N THR A 4 -23.89 21.34 6.55
CA THR A 4 -24.92 20.43 6.01
C THR A 4 -24.83 18.99 6.55
N GLY A 5 -23.98 18.73 7.56
CA GLY A 5 -23.94 17.44 8.25
C GLY A 5 -23.32 16.29 7.44
N ALA A 6 -22.75 16.56 6.27
CA ALA A 6 -22.04 15.55 5.50
C ALA A 6 -20.65 15.26 6.09
N TRP A 7 -20.40 14.00 6.42
CA TRP A 7 -19.07 13.49 6.72
C TRP A 7 -18.30 13.30 5.41
N GLY A 8 -17.15 13.99 5.26
CA GLY A 8 -16.26 13.91 4.10
C GLY A 8 -15.25 12.78 4.24
N PHE A 9 -14.97 12.09 3.13
CA PHE A 9 -13.98 11.04 2.87
C PHE A 9 -13.39 10.32 4.09
N THR A 10 -13.83 9.07 4.30
CA THR A 10 -13.20 8.15 5.24
C THR A 10 -11.74 7.90 4.85
N ASN A 11 -10.81 8.32 5.71
CA ASN A 11 -9.42 7.90 5.64
C ASN A 11 -9.21 6.72 6.60
N SER A 12 -8.80 5.58 6.05
CA SER A 12 -8.53 4.37 6.82
C SER A 12 -7.02 4.25 7.02
N ILE A 13 -6.51 4.59 8.21
CA ILE A 13 -5.11 4.33 8.56
C ILE A 13 -5.07 2.95 9.24
N LEU A 14 -4.32 2.01 8.66
CA LEU A 14 -4.03 0.73 9.29
C LEU A 14 -3.17 1.00 10.53
N PHE A 15 -3.75 0.80 11.72
CA PHE A 15 -3.00 0.85 12.97
C PHE A 15 -2.93 -0.56 13.58
N TYR A 16 -1.75 -0.94 14.05
CA TYR A 16 -1.54 -2.19 14.77
C TYR A 16 -1.21 -1.88 16.23
N LYS A 17 -2.05 -2.34 17.17
CA LYS A 17 -1.74 -2.35 18.61
C LYS A 17 -1.15 -3.74 18.94
N PRO A 18 0.17 -3.89 19.14
CA PRO A 18 0.72 -5.17 19.54
C PRO A 18 0.15 -5.61 20.88
N ILE A 19 -0.21 -6.89 20.97
CA ILE A 19 -0.51 -7.56 22.23
C ILE A 19 0.79 -7.73 23.01
N SER A 20 0.91 -7.04 24.15
CA SER A 20 1.98 -7.27 25.13
C SER A 20 1.60 -8.46 26.02
N SER A 21 1.91 -9.69 25.64
CA SER A 21 1.77 -10.84 26.54
C SER A 21 3.08 -11.07 27.30
N GLY A 22 3.27 -10.32 28.39
CA GLY A 22 4.35 -10.54 29.35
C GLY A 22 4.65 -9.36 30.27
N GLY A 23 3.67 -8.95 31.09
CA GLY A 23 3.87 -8.12 32.30
C GLY A 23 4.37 -6.68 32.10
N ASN A 24 3.44 -5.70 32.18
CA ASN A 24 3.68 -4.30 32.57
C ASN A 24 4.92 -3.55 32.01
N ALA A 25 5.37 -3.87 30.80
CA ALA A 25 6.31 -3.03 30.06
C ALA A 25 5.61 -2.51 28.79
N PRO A 26 5.67 -1.19 28.50
CA PRO A 26 5.32 -0.70 27.17
C PRO A 26 6.11 -1.52 26.13
N PRO A 27 5.48 -2.02 25.04
CA PRO A 27 6.22 -2.72 24.01
C PRO A 27 7.35 -1.82 23.49
N PRO A 28 8.55 -2.37 23.22
CA PRO A 28 9.64 -1.62 22.58
C PRO A 28 9.10 -0.91 21.33
N PRO A 29 9.60 0.28 20.96
CA PRO A 29 9.17 0.99 19.75
C PRO A 29 9.08 0.03 18.57
N GLY A 30 7.89 0.02 17.94
CA GLY A 30 7.45 -0.98 16.99
C GLY A 30 8.48 -1.29 15.92
N THR A 31 8.86 -2.56 15.84
CA THR A 31 9.52 -3.13 14.67
C THR A 31 8.59 -2.96 13.47
N ALA A 32 9.04 -2.22 12.46
CA ALA A 32 8.32 -2.14 11.19
C ALA A 32 8.13 -3.56 10.64
N SER A 33 6.91 -3.88 10.20
CA SER A 33 6.64 -5.16 9.54
C SER A 33 7.25 -5.14 8.14
N ASN A 34 7.62 -6.31 7.63
CA ASN A 34 8.10 -6.40 6.26
C ASN A 34 6.95 -6.20 5.28
N ILE A 35 7.21 -5.43 4.23
CA ILE A 35 6.38 -5.38 3.03
C ILE A 35 6.66 -6.66 2.26
N THR A 36 5.66 -7.54 2.15
CA THR A 36 5.81 -8.86 1.53
C THR A 36 5.18 -8.94 0.15
N LYS A 37 4.37 -7.95 -0.22
CA LYS A 37 3.65 -7.90 -1.49
C LYS A 37 3.58 -6.46 -2.00
N LEU A 38 3.75 -6.30 -3.30
CA LEU A 38 3.60 -5.05 -4.03
C LEU A 38 2.85 -5.34 -5.34
N GLU A 39 1.91 -4.50 -5.70
CA GLU A 39 1.14 -4.62 -6.94
C GLU A 39 1.10 -3.24 -7.63
N TYR A 40 0.99 -3.23 -8.96
CA TYR A 40 0.84 -2.01 -9.75
C TYR A 40 -0.22 -2.18 -10.84
N TYR A 41 -0.77 -1.07 -11.31
CA TYR A 41 -1.69 -1.03 -12.44
C TYR A 41 -1.45 0.18 -13.35
N ILE A 42 -1.97 0.09 -14.58
CA ILE A 42 -1.96 1.18 -15.55
C ILE A 42 -3.41 1.49 -15.91
N ASP A 43 -3.77 2.77 -15.81
CA ASP A 43 -5.07 3.39 -16.10
C ASP A 43 -6.24 2.96 -15.22
N ILE A 44 -6.50 1.66 -15.09
CA ILE A 44 -7.68 1.12 -14.39
C ILE A 44 -7.21 0.30 -13.20
N ASP A 45 -7.60 0.72 -12.00
CA ASP A 45 -7.42 -0.04 -10.76
C ASP A 45 -8.40 -1.23 -10.74
N PRO A 46 -7.91 -2.49 -10.80
CA PRO A 46 -8.78 -3.67 -10.74
C PRO A 46 -9.25 -3.99 -9.31
N GLY A 47 -8.80 -3.22 -8.31
CA GLY A 47 -9.01 -3.43 -6.89
C GLY A 47 -7.86 -4.19 -6.23
N PHE A 48 -7.82 -4.11 -4.91
CA PHE A 48 -6.79 -4.72 -4.06
C PHE A 48 -6.63 -6.22 -4.31
N GLY A 49 -5.38 -6.68 -4.50
CA GLY A 49 -5.07 -8.10 -4.72
C GLY A 49 -5.32 -8.58 -6.15
N ARG A 50 -5.75 -7.70 -7.07
CA ARG A 50 -6.14 -8.05 -8.45
C ARG A 50 -5.29 -7.35 -9.51
N ALA A 51 -4.37 -6.49 -9.09
CA ALA A 51 -3.42 -5.79 -9.94
C ALA A 51 -2.22 -6.68 -10.28
N THR A 52 -1.28 -6.16 -11.07
CA THR A 52 -0.10 -6.94 -11.47
C THR A 52 0.87 -7.04 -10.30
N ASN A 53 1.10 -8.25 -9.79
CA ASN A 53 2.02 -8.47 -8.69
C ASN A 53 3.47 -8.25 -9.13
N LEU A 54 4.22 -7.46 -8.35
CA LEU A 54 5.65 -7.29 -8.50
C LEU A 54 6.39 -8.13 -7.48
N SER A 55 7.26 -9.03 -7.97
CA SER A 55 8.12 -9.81 -7.10
C SER A 55 9.14 -8.91 -6.42
N ILE A 56 9.14 -8.92 -5.09
CA ILE A 56 10.04 -8.16 -4.24
C ILE A 56 10.73 -9.07 -3.23
N THR A 57 11.90 -8.67 -2.77
CA THR A 57 12.48 -9.24 -1.55
C THR A 57 11.81 -8.56 -0.35
N PRO A 58 11.17 -9.33 0.57
CA PRO A 58 10.53 -8.71 1.71
C PRO A 58 11.50 -7.91 2.57
N GLY A 59 11.06 -6.72 2.97
CA GLY A 59 11.86 -5.80 3.77
C GLY A 59 11.00 -4.79 4.48
N THR A 60 11.50 -4.20 5.55
CA THR A 60 10.82 -3.10 6.26
C THR A 60 10.84 -1.79 5.45
N ASP A 61 11.74 -1.72 4.48
CA ASP A 61 11.87 -0.64 3.51
C ASP A 61 12.25 -1.26 2.16
N LEU A 62 11.69 -0.72 1.08
CA LEU A 62 11.92 -1.17 -0.29
C LEU A 62 12.51 -0.01 -1.10
N ALA A 63 13.84 0.07 -1.10
CA ALA A 63 14.55 1.05 -1.91
C ALA A 63 14.83 0.49 -3.31
N ASN A 64 14.80 1.37 -4.33
CA ASN A 64 15.22 1.06 -5.70
C ASN A 64 14.47 -0.10 -6.37
N VAL A 65 13.17 -0.25 -6.10
CA VAL A 65 12.33 -1.23 -6.79
C VAL A 65 12.19 -0.86 -8.26
N ILE A 66 12.55 -1.80 -9.15
CA ILE A 66 12.41 -1.64 -10.60
C ILE A 66 11.09 -2.26 -11.04
N ILE A 67 10.28 -1.48 -11.75
CA ILE A 67 9.01 -1.93 -12.32
C ILE A 67 9.16 -2.02 -13.84
N PRO A 68 9.23 -3.22 -14.42
CA PRO A 68 9.40 -3.38 -15.87
C PRO A 68 8.05 -3.15 -16.57
N ILE A 69 7.85 -1.96 -17.14
CA ILE A 69 6.66 -1.62 -17.92
C ILE A 69 6.94 -1.90 -19.40
N ASN A 70 6.03 -2.63 -20.06
CA ASN A 70 6.01 -2.74 -21.51
C ASN A 70 4.86 -1.87 -22.07
N PRO A 71 5.16 -0.76 -22.75
CA PRO A 71 4.12 0.12 -23.29
C PRO A 71 3.48 -0.39 -24.58
N GLY A 72 4.04 -1.43 -25.22
CA GLY A 72 3.54 -1.95 -26.50
C GLY A 72 2.03 -2.31 -26.55
N PRO A 73 1.41 -2.80 -25.46
CA PRO A 73 -0.03 -3.06 -25.42
C PRO A 73 -0.90 -1.83 -25.11
N LEU A 74 -0.30 -0.68 -24.77
CA LEU A 74 -1.04 0.53 -24.43
C LEU A 74 -1.44 1.28 -25.70
N ALA A 75 -2.63 1.89 -25.68
CA ALA A 75 -3.07 2.76 -26.77
C ALA A 75 -2.18 4.01 -26.86
N GLU A 76 -2.23 4.72 -27.99
CA GLU A 76 -1.58 6.03 -28.07
C GLU A 76 -2.31 7.02 -27.16
N GLY A 77 -1.59 7.67 -26.24
CA GLY A 77 -2.19 8.68 -25.37
C GLY A 77 -1.47 8.87 -24.04
N VAL A 78 -2.18 9.49 -23.11
CA VAL A 78 -1.73 9.73 -21.74
C VAL A 78 -2.25 8.60 -20.85
N HIS A 79 -1.35 8.02 -20.05
CA HIS A 79 -1.65 6.92 -19.14
C HIS A 79 -1.29 7.29 -17.70
N THR A 80 -1.98 6.68 -16.74
CA THR A 80 -1.67 6.82 -15.32
C THR A 80 -1.06 5.54 -14.77
N PHE A 81 0.06 5.64 -14.07
CA PHE A 81 0.75 4.52 -13.42
C PHE A 81 0.66 4.70 -11.90
N MET A 82 0.22 3.66 -11.18
CA MET A 82 0.03 3.64 -9.72
C MET A 82 0.37 2.27 -9.12
#